data_AF-A0A2V9RLG7-F1
#
_entry.id   AF-A0A2V9RLG7-F1
#
_cell.length_a   1.000
_cell.length_b   1.000
_cell.length_c   1.000
_cell.angle_alpha   90.00
_cell.angle_beta   90.00
_cell.angle_gamma   90.00
#
_symmetry.space_group_name_H-M   'P 1'
#
loop_
_entity.id
_entity.type
_entity.pdbx_description
1 polymer ?
#
loop_
_entity_poly.entity_id
_entity_poly.type
_entity_poly.pdbx_seq_one_letter_code
_entity_poly.pdbx_strand_id
1 'polypeptide(L)' 'LRVLAMGDDRTDEDLFAALPPGSFGVHVGPGPSRAQYRLADPASARWFLSRLVP' A
#
# COMPACT_ATOMS: atom_id res chain seq x y z
N LEU A 1 13.58 -8.96 5.92
CA LEU A 1 13.55 -7.81 4.97
C LEU A 1 12.22 -7.11 5.17
N ARG A 2 12.19 -5.78 5.29
CA ARG A 2 10.93 -5.02 5.39
C ARG A 2 10.56 -4.55 3.99
N VAL A 3 9.35 -4.87 3.56
CA VAL A 3 8.82 -4.49 2.24
C VAL A 3 7.68 -3.50 2.45
N LEU A 4 7.59 -2.49 1.59
CA LEU A 4 6.39 -1.67 1.45
C LEU A 4 5.73 -2.02 0.12
N ALA A 5 4.48 -2.47 0.17
CA ALA A 5 3.64 -2.74 -0.99
C ALA A 5 2.46 -1.78 -1.02
N MET A 6 2.13 -1.28 -2.21
CA MET A 6 1.05 -0.32 -2.42
C MET A 6 0.25 -0.71 -3.66
N GLY A 7 -1.07 -0.65 -3.54
CA GLY A 7 -2.02 -1.06 -4.59
C GLY A 7 -3.41 -0.45 -4.35
N ASP A 8 -4.30 -0.49 -5.34
CA ASP A 8 -5.61 0.18 -5.32
C ASP A 8 -6.79 -0.76 -5.64
N ASP A 9 -6.54 -1.97 -6.12
CA ASP A 9 -7.59 -2.85 -6.63
C ASP A 9 -7.64 -4.22 -5.95
N ARG A 10 -8.59 -5.05 -6.39
CA ARG A 10 -8.83 -6.38 -5.81
C ARG A 10 -7.65 -7.32 -6.01
N THR A 11 -6.82 -7.14 -7.04
CA THR A 11 -5.66 -8.00 -7.30
C THR A 11 -4.54 -7.76 -6.28
N ASP A 12 -4.45 -6.54 -5.76
CA ASP A 12 -3.47 -6.16 -4.73
C ASP A 12 -3.77 -6.79 -3.36
N GLU A 13 -4.98 -7.27 -3.14
CA GLU A 13 -5.36 -7.93 -1.88
C GLU A 13 -4.59 -9.24 -1.66
N ASP A 14 -4.29 -9.98 -2.73
CA ASP A 14 -3.45 -11.18 -2.66
C ASP A 14 -1.99 -10.80 -2.36
N LEU A 15 -1.52 -9.66 -2.89
CA LEU A 15 -0.21 -9.10 -2.56
C LEU A 15 -0.11 -8.75 -1.07
N PHE A 16 -1.13 -8.08 -0.51
CA PHE A 16 -1.15 -7.73 0.91
C PHE A 16 -1.19 -8.96 1.82
N ALA A 17 -1.94 -9.99 1.44
CA ALA A 17 -2.01 -11.25 2.19
C ALA A 17 -0.68 -12.02 2.21
N ALA A 18 0.13 -11.88 1.16
CA ALA A 18 1.43 -12.56 1.03
C ALA A 18 2.59 -11.84 1.73
N LEU A 19 2.38 -10.64 2.28
CA LEU A 19 3.44 -9.86 2.90
C LEU A 19 4.04 -10.57 4.12
N PRO A 20 5.38 -10.68 4.22
CA PRO A 20 6.01 -11.28 5.37
C PRO A 20 5.87 -10.39 6.62
N PRO A 21 5.94 -10.96 7.84
CA PRO A 21 5.83 -10.20 9.08
C PRO A 21 6.77 -8.98 9.13
N GLY A 22 6.22 -7.84 9.58
CA GLY A 22 6.96 -6.57 9.66
C GLY A 22 7.03 -5.78 8.34
N SER A 23 6.31 -6.20 7.31
CA SER A 23 6.10 -5.44 6.07
C SER A 23 4.88 -4.53 6.16
N PHE A 24 4.80 -3.55 5.27
CA PHE A 24 3.76 -2.52 5.23
C PHE A 24 2.93 -2.67 3.95
N GLY A 25 1.63 -2.90 4.09
CA GLY A 25 0.66 -2.84 2.99
C GLY A 25 -0.10 -1.52 3.02
N VAL A 26 -0.22 -0.85 1.87
CA VAL A 26 -0.93 0.44 1.72
C VAL A 26 -1.96 0.33 0.60
N HIS A 27 -3.24 0.47 0.92
CA HIS A 27 -4.31 0.59 -0.07
C HIS A 27 -4.43 2.03 -0.56
N VAL A 28 -4.71 2.24 -1.84
CA VAL A 28 -4.96 3.55 -2.42
C VAL A 28 -6.41 3.65 -2.86
N GLY A 29 -7.12 4.68 -2.43
CA GLY A 29 -8.52 4.87 -2.79
C GLY A 29 -9.51 4.30 -1.77
N PRO A 30 -10.82 4.29 -2.10
CA PRO A 30 -11.89 3.79 -1.24
C PRO A 30 -12.01 2.25 -1.30
N GLY A 31 -12.96 1.69 -0.54
CA GLY A 31 -13.30 0.26 -0.57
C GLY A 31 -12.57 -0.58 0.48
N PRO A 32 -13.05 -1.78 0.83
CA PRO A 32 -12.40 -2.65 1.82
C PRO A 32 -11.01 -3.09 1.35
N SER A 33 -10.07 -3.26 2.29
CA SER A 33 -8.73 -3.78 1.98
C SER A 33 -8.09 -4.47 3.19
N ARG A 34 -7.24 -5.47 2.93
CA ARG A 34 -6.34 -6.14 3.88
C ARG A 34 -5.11 -5.31 4.24
N ALA A 35 -4.83 -4.25 3.49
CA ALA A 35 -3.73 -3.33 3.79
C ALA A 35 -3.89 -2.72 5.18
N GLN A 36 -2.76 -2.54 5.87
CA GLN A 36 -2.72 -1.97 7.22
C GLN A 36 -2.94 -0.46 7.21
N TYR A 37 -2.61 0.18 6.09
CA TYR A 37 -2.65 1.62 5.90
C TYR A 37 -3.41 1.96 4.63
N ARG A 38 -3.83 3.23 4.53
CA ARG A 38 -4.57 3.75 3.38
C ARG A 38 -4.11 5.14 2.99
N LEU A 39 -4.05 5.38 1.68
CA LEU A 39 -3.95 6.70 1.08
C LEU A 39 -5.23 7.00 0.30
N ALA A 40 -5.64 8.27 0.26
CA ALA A 40 -6.93 8.67 -0.28
C ALA A 40 -7.02 8.44 -1.80
N ASP A 41 -5.92 8.66 -2.52
CA ASP A 41 -5.89 8.67 -3.99
C ASP A 41 -4.47 8.48 -4.55
N PRO A 42 -4.34 8.28 -5.88
CA PRO A 42 -3.03 8.15 -6.53
C PRO A 42 -2.12 9.39 -6.41
N ALA A 43 -2.66 10.59 -6.15
CA ALA A 43 -1.84 11.78 -5.95
C ALA A 43 -1.13 11.73 -4.58
N SER A 44 -1.85 11.30 -3.55
CA SER A 44 -1.34 11.04 -2.20
C SER A 44 -0.28 9.95 -2.21
N ALA A 45 -0.47 8.89 -2.99
CA ALA A 45 0.53 7.84 -3.23
C ALA A 45 1.83 8.39 -3.80
N ARG A 46 1.76 9.19 -4.87
CA ARG A 46 2.93 9.82 -5.49
C ARG A 46 3.64 10.78 -4.52
N TRP A 47 2.88 11.59 -3.79
CA TRP A 47 3.44 12.46 -2.77
C TRP A 47 4.17 11.67 -1.67
N PHE A 48 3.56 10.60 -1.15
CA PHE A 48 4.19 9.73 -0.17
C PHE A 48 5.52 9.14 -0.69
N LEU A 49 5.54 8.62 -1.91
CA LEU A 49 6.75 8.06 -2.52
C LEU A 49 7.84 9.13 -2.67
N SER A 50 7.50 10.36 -3.06
CA SER A 50 8.47 11.48 -3.14
C SER A 50 9.09 11.89 -1.80
N ARG A 51 8.49 11.47 -0.68
CA ARG A 51 9.02 11.71 0.68
C ARG A 51 9.85 10.54 1.19
N LEU A 52 9.79 9.39 0.52
CA LEU A 52 10.44 8.14 0.94
C LEU A 52 11.80 7.92 0.28
N VAL A 53 11.95 8.37 -0.96
CA VAL A 53 13.20 8.35 -1.71
C VAL A 53 13.80 9.76 -1.78
N PRO A 54 15.15 9.89 -1.75
CA PRO A 54 15.84 11.18 -1.89
C PRO A 54 15.51 11.92 -3.18
#